data_AF-A0A957GIP4-F1
#
_entry.id   AF-A0A957GIP4-F1
#
_cell.length_a   1.000
_cell.length_b   1.000
_cell.length_c   1.000
_cell.angle_alpha   90.00
_cell.angle_beta   90.00
_cell.angle_gamma   90.00
#
_symmetry.space_group_name_H-M   'P 1'
#
loop_
_entity.id
_entity.type
_entity.pdbx_description
1 polymer ?
#
loop_
_entity_poly.entity_id
_entity_poly.type
_entity_poly.pdbx_seq_one_letter_code
_entity_poly.pdbx_strand_id
1 'polypeptide(L)'
;ELDAFMQGYRREVGDVAGISKISVQTGTSHGGVVLPDGTLADVKVDFETLGDLSRVARESYGMGGAVQHGASTLPANAFGKFPEVGTVEIHLATNFMNIVFDLLPADLLEQAYGYVRADLANEWKSSQTEEQFIYSSRKKAVGRFKKAWWGMDVEKQQEIADALQAQFEFLFDQLNVKETLAVVRSLTTMVQIHKERPLAAVAEAEAEDVSDLDD
;
A
#
# COMPACT_ATOMS: atom_id res chain seq x y z
N GLU A 1 -6.84 16.41 17.66
CA GLU A 1 -7.37 15.03 17.70
C GLU A 1 -6.36 14.03 18.22
N LEU A 2 -5.14 13.98 17.66
CA LEU A 2 -4.07 13.10 18.15
C LEU A 2 -3.89 13.15 19.67
N ASP A 3 -3.85 14.33 20.28
CA ASP A 3 -3.73 14.45 21.73
C ASP A 3 -4.87 13.79 22.50
N ALA A 4 -6.11 14.03 22.06
CA ALA A 4 -7.27 13.44 22.70
C ALA A 4 -7.25 11.91 22.58
N PHE A 5 -6.90 11.38 21.40
CA PHE A 5 -6.72 9.95 21.18
C PHE A 5 -5.64 9.38 22.08
N MET A 6 -4.44 9.96 22.08
CA MET A 6 -3.30 9.44 22.84
C MET A 6 -3.50 9.53 24.34
N GLN A 7 -4.16 10.57 24.85
CA GLN A 7 -4.54 10.67 26.25
C GLN A 7 -5.55 9.58 26.63
N GLY A 8 -6.50 9.26 25.76
CA GLY A 8 -7.41 8.12 25.93
C GLY A 8 -6.64 6.81 25.92
N TYR A 9 -5.90 6.54 24.86
CA TYR A 9 -5.08 5.34 24.69
C TYR A 9 -4.18 5.08 25.89
N ARG A 10 -3.47 6.09 26.41
CA ARG A 10 -2.59 5.93 27.59
C ARG A 10 -3.34 5.59 28.87
N ARG A 11 -4.58 6.06 29.04
CA ARG A 11 -5.41 5.67 30.19
C ARG A 11 -5.84 4.21 30.10
N GLU A 12 -6.14 3.73 28.89
CA GLU A 12 -6.64 2.36 28.68
C GLU A 12 -5.53 1.31 28.60
N VAL A 13 -4.36 1.65 28.04
CA VAL A 13 -3.29 0.67 27.79
C VAL A 13 -2.58 0.23 29.09
N GLY A 14 -2.55 1.08 30.12
CA GLY A 14 -1.85 0.78 31.38
C GLY A 14 -0.35 0.55 31.19
N ASP A 15 0.18 -0.51 31.81
CA ASP A 15 1.62 -0.78 31.89
C ASP A 15 2.17 -1.68 30.76
N VAL A 16 1.38 -1.99 29.72
CA VAL A 16 1.89 -2.77 28.58
C VAL A 16 2.63 -1.89 27.57
N ALA A 17 3.45 -2.53 26.73
CA ALA A 17 4.13 -1.85 25.63
C ALA A 17 3.12 -1.09 24.75
N GLY A 18 3.33 0.21 24.60
CA GLY A 18 2.46 1.08 23.80
C GLY A 18 2.73 1.00 22.30
N ILE A 19 1.99 1.81 21.53
CA ILE A 19 2.24 1.98 20.09
C ILE A 19 3.54 2.76 19.83
N SER A 20 4.24 2.39 18.76
CA SER A 20 5.50 3.02 18.34
C SER A 20 5.34 4.02 17.19
N LYS A 21 4.20 4.01 16.51
CA LYS A 21 3.85 4.86 15.36
C LYS A 21 2.33 4.96 15.27
N ILE A 22 1.81 5.99 14.60
CA ILE A 22 0.37 6.21 14.45
C ILE A 22 -0.01 6.54 13.02
N SER A 23 -1.00 5.84 12.48
CA SER A 23 -1.59 6.16 11.18
C SER A 23 -2.56 7.34 11.30
N VAL A 24 -2.51 8.24 10.34
CA VAL A 24 -3.30 9.47 10.31
C VAL A 24 -3.96 9.63 8.95
N GLN A 25 -5.16 10.21 8.93
CA GLN A 25 -5.86 10.53 7.70
C GLN A 25 -5.67 12.01 7.38
N THR A 26 -4.97 12.31 6.29
CA THR A 26 -4.61 13.67 5.86
C THR A 26 -5.20 14.04 4.50
N GLY A 27 -6.36 13.43 4.17
CA GLY A 27 -7.10 13.69 2.93
C GLY A 27 -6.83 12.69 1.79
N THR A 28 -6.20 11.55 2.09
CA THR A 28 -5.93 10.49 1.11
C THR A 28 -7.04 9.43 1.08
N SER A 29 -7.18 8.74 -0.05
CA SER A 29 -8.05 7.57 -0.18
C SER A 29 -7.24 6.37 -0.66
N HIS A 30 -7.45 5.20 -0.06
CA HIS A 30 -6.89 3.95 -0.56
C HIS A 30 -7.32 3.70 -2.01
N GLY A 31 -6.42 3.18 -2.85
CA GLY A 31 -6.73 2.90 -4.25
C GLY A 31 -6.66 4.10 -5.19
N GLY A 32 -6.66 5.35 -4.68
CA GLY A 32 -6.80 6.54 -5.52
C GLY A 32 -8.22 6.69 -6.08
N VAL A 33 -8.51 7.85 -6.69
CA VAL A 33 -9.84 8.11 -7.27
C VAL A 33 -9.75 8.01 -8.78
N VAL A 34 -10.42 7.01 -9.36
CA VAL A 34 -10.53 6.90 -10.83
C VAL A 34 -11.59 7.87 -11.33
N LEU A 35 -11.22 8.74 -12.26
CA LEU A 35 -12.13 9.66 -12.92
C LEU A 35 -12.99 8.93 -13.97
N PRO A 36 -14.13 9.49 -14.39
CA PRO A 36 -15.00 8.85 -15.39
C PRO A 36 -14.33 8.54 -16.74
N ASP A 37 -13.20 9.17 -17.04
CA ASP A 37 -12.38 8.92 -18.23
C ASP A 37 -11.35 7.79 -18.04
N GLY A 38 -11.34 7.14 -16.87
CA GLY A 38 -10.43 6.05 -16.52
C GLY A 38 -9.07 6.51 -15.98
N THR A 39 -8.79 7.81 -15.92
CA THR A 39 -7.54 8.34 -15.36
C THR A 39 -7.59 8.42 -13.83
N LEU A 40 -6.43 8.51 -13.17
CA LEU A 40 -6.36 8.68 -11.72
C LEU A 40 -6.33 10.17 -11.36
N ALA A 41 -7.16 10.58 -10.41
CA ALA A 41 -7.12 11.91 -9.84
C ALA A 41 -5.87 12.10 -8.97
N ASP A 42 -5.31 13.31 -9.03
CA ASP A 42 -4.25 13.71 -8.13
C ASP A 42 -4.75 13.69 -6.68
N VAL A 43 -4.11 12.87 -5.85
CA VAL A 43 -4.36 12.88 -4.41
C VAL A 43 -3.58 14.03 -3.77
N LYS A 44 -4.20 14.71 -2.82
CA LYS A 44 -3.55 15.75 -2.03
C LYS A 44 -3.32 15.23 -0.62
N VAL A 45 -2.05 15.02 -0.27
CA VAL A 45 -1.62 14.86 1.12
C VAL A 45 -1.43 16.25 1.73
N ASP A 46 -2.06 16.48 2.87
CA ASP A 46 -1.73 17.62 3.72
C ASP A 46 -0.43 17.34 4.50
N PHE A 47 0.70 17.70 3.89
CA PHE A 47 2.03 17.51 4.48
C PHE A 47 2.29 18.38 5.71
N GLU A 48 1.60 19.51 5.85
CA GLU A 48 1.73 20.37 7.03
C GLU A 48 1.12 19.67 8.23
N THR A 49 -0.13 19.20 8.08
CA THR A 49 -0.81 18.39 9.11
C THR A 49 -0.01 17.12 9.42
N LEU A 50 0.50 16.41 8.41
CA LEU A 50 1.31 15.21 8.62
C LEU A 50 2.58 15.50 9.44
N GLY A 51 3.26 16.62 9.16
CA GLY A 51 4.44 17.06 9.88
C GLY A 51 4.16 17.40 11.33
N ASP A 52 3.09 18.16 11.59
CA ASP A 52 2.68 18.51 12.95
C ASP A 52 2.32 17.29 13.78
N LEU A 53 1.56 16.35 13.19
CA LEU A 53 1.18 15.10 13.85
C LEU A 53 2.41 14.23 14.14
N SER A 54 3.34 14.13 13.20
CA SER A 54 4.59 13.39 13.42
C SER A 54 5.47 14.01 14.50
N ARG A 55 5.55 15.34 14.54
CA ARG A 55 6.29 16.07 15.59
C ARG A 55 5.67 15.84 16.96
N VAL A 56 4.37 16.02 17.10
CA VAL A 56 3.65 15.79 18.37
C VAL A 56 3.79 14.32 18.82
N ALA A 57 3.68 13.37 17.89
CA ALA A 57 3.88 11.94 18.18
C ALA A 57 5.27 11.66 18.80
N ARG A 58 6.32 12.29 18.28
CA ARG A 58 7.68 12.18 18.79
C ARG A 58 7.85 12.90 20.14
N GLU A 59 7.56 14.20 20.17
CA GLU A 59 7.90 15.09 21.29
C GLU A 59 7.04 14.81 22.54
N SER A 60 5.74 14.58 22.34
CA SER A 60 4.79 14.43 23.46
C SER A 60 4.57 12.99 23.85
N TYR A 61 4.73 12.06 22.89
CA TYR A 61 4.33 10.66 23.08
C TYR A 61 5.47 9.64 23.01
N GLY A 62 6.68 10.04 22.62
CA GLY A 62 7.83 9.13 22.52
C GLY A 62 7.70 8.10 21.39
N MET A 63 6.80 8.33 20.43
CA MET A 63 6.64 7.49 19.25
C MET A 63 7.68 7.87 18.18
N GLY A 64 7.84 7.03 17.15
CA GLY A 64 8.69 7.32 16.00
C GLY A 64 8.12 8.44 15.12
N GLY A 65 6.80 8.51 14.95
CA GLY A 65 6.14 9.53 14.14
C GLY A 65 4.82 9.04 13.53
N ALA A 66 4.32 9.82 12.56
CA ALA A 66 3.10 9.51 11.83
C ALA A 66 3.35 8.58 10.63
N VAL A 67 2.31 7.82 10.26
CA VAL A 67 2.26 6.89 9.12
C VAL A 67 1.24 7.40 8.11
N GLN A 68 1.60 7.38 6.82
CA GLN A 68 0.71 7.78 5.73
C GLN A 68 0.16 6.58 4.96
N HIS A 69 -1.16 6.51 4.82
CA HIS A 69 -1.84 5.60 3.91
C HIS A 69 -2.20 6.27 2.59
N GLY A 70 -2.59 5.49 1.57
CA GLY A 70 -3.13 6.05 0.32
C GLY A 70 -2.18 6.94 -0.49
N ALA A 71 -0.86 6.78 -0.36
CA ALA A 71 0.13 7.63 -1.02
C ALA A 71 0.47 7.22 -2.47
N SER A 72 -0.14 6.14 -2.98
CA SER A 72 0.27 5.49 -4.23
C SER A 72 0.03 6.29 -5.52
N THR A 73 -0.86 7.28 -5.50
CA THR A 73 -1.21 8.10 -6.68
C THR A 73 -0.68 9.53 -6.58
N LEU A 74 0.25 9.78 -5.65
CA LEU A 74 0.93 11.06 -5.57
C LEU A 74 1.88 11.25 -6.75
N PRO A 75 2.08 12.50 -7.21
CA PRO A 75 3.16 12.82 -8.12
C PRO A 75 4.52 12.34 -7.60
N ALA A 76 5.36 11.85 -8.50
CA ALA A 76 6.66 11.27 -8.18
C ALA A 76 7.55 12.21 -7.32
N ASN A 77 7.49 13.51 -7.56
CA ASN A 77 8.25 14.53 -6.81
C ASN A 77 7.71 14.83 -5.39
N ALA A 78 6.56 14.27 -5.01
CA ALA A 78 5.98 14.48 -3.68
C ALA A 78 6.55 13.51 -2.64
N PHE A 79 7.10 12.36 -3.05
CA PHE A 79 7.59 11.34 -2.12
C PHE A 79 8.75 11.82 -1.25
N GLY A 80 9.59 12.73 -1.76
CA GLY A 80 10.67 13.36 -0.98
C GLY A 80 10.20 14.15 0.24
N LYS A 81 8.95 14.59 0.26
CA LYS A 81 8.40 15.36 1.38
C LYS A 81 8.15 14.51 2.62
N PHE A 82 7.90 13.19 2.47
CA PHE A 82 7.63 12.31 3.60
C PHE A 82 8.76 12.29 4.63
N PRO A 83 10.03 12.03 4.25
CA PRO A 83 11.14 12.11 5.19
C PRO A 83 11.37 13.56 5.70
N GLU A 84 11.15 14.59 4.88
CA GLU A 84 11.30 16.00 5.30
C GLU A 84 10.37 16.37 6.46
N VAL A 85 9.11 15.93 6.42
CA VAL A 85 8.13 16.16 7.50
C VAL A 85 8.20 15.10 8.61
N GLY A 86 9.16 14.17 8.51
CA GLY A 86 9.40 13.11 9.48
C GLY A 86 8.30 12.06 9.54
N THR A 87 7.66 11.76 8.42
CA THR A 87 6.81 10.57 8.28
C THR A 87 7.69 9.34 8.43
N VAL A 88 7.28 8.38 9.27
CA VAL A 88 8.11 7.18 9.55
C VAL A 88 7.76 5.99 8.69
N GLU A 89 6.59 5.99 8.07
CA GLU A 89 6.14 4.89 7.22
C GLU A 89 5.09 5.39 6.24
N ILE A 90 5.11 4.85 5.02
CA ILE A 90 4.09 5.08 4.01
C ILE A 90 3.63 3.75 3.41
N HIS A 91 2.35 3.63 3.12
CA HIS A 91 1.78 2.45 2.49
C HIS A 91 1.56 2.66 0.99
N LEU A 92 2.19 1.79 0.20
CA LEU A 92 2.16 1.80 -1.25
C LEU A 92 1.74 0.43 -1.76
N ALA A 93 0.73 0.41 -2.63
CA ALA A 93 0.22 -0.84 -3.20
C ALA A 93 -0.29 -0.61 -4.63
N THR A 94 -1.18 0.36 -4.82
CA THR A 94 -1.91 0.56 -6.07
C THR A 94 -1.01 0.72 -7.29
N ASN A 95 0.04 1.54 -7.20
CA ASN A 95 0.90 1.76 -8.36
C ASN A 95 1.68 0.51 -8.78
N PHE A 96 2.15 -0.30 -7.81
CA PHE A 96 2.79 -1.57 -8.12
C PHE A 96 1.83 -2.55 -8.78
N MET A 97 0.58 -2.55 -8.33
CA MET A 97 -0.47 -3.34 -8.96
C MET A 97 -0.76 -2.86 -10.39
N ASN A 98 -0.83 -1.54 -10.61
CA ASN A 98 -1.01 -0.97 -11.95
C ASN A 98 0.10 -1.43 -12.89
N ILE A 99 1.38 -1.32 -12.48
CA ILE A 99 2.54 -1.78 -13.27
C ILE A 99 2.38 -3.25 -13.68
N VAL A 100 1.95 -4.12 -12.76
CA VAL A 100 1.72 -5.53 -13.08
C VAL A 100 0.60 -5.68 -14.11
N PHE A 101 -0.56 -5.05 -13.89
CA PHE A 101 -1.71 -5.15 -14.81
C PHE A 101 -1.40 -4.58 -16.20
N ASP A 102 -0.67 -3.48 -16.28
CA ASP A 102 -0.33 -2.79 -17.53
C ASP A 102 0.63 -3.63 -18.40
N LEU A 103 1.43 -4.48 -17.77
CA LEU A 103 2.40 -5.36 -18.42
C LEU A 103 1.92 -6.81 -18.57
N LEU A 104 0.75 -7.18 -18.03
CA LEU A 104 0.22 -8.54 -18.20
C LEU A 104 0.03 -8.88 -19.68
N PRO A 105 0.28 -10.14 -20.09
CA PRO A 105 -0.17 -10.66 -21.37
C PRO A 105 -1.67 -10.40 -21.58
N ALA A 106 -2.05 -10.00 -22.79
CA ALA A 106 -3.41 -9.58 -23.09
C ALA A 106 -4.47 -10.66 -22.79
N ASP A 107 -4.12 -11.94 -22.96
CA ASP A 107 -4.98 -13.07 -22.64
C ASP A 107 -5.19 -13.26 -21.13
N LEU A 108 -4.16 -13.03 -20.31
CA LEU A 108 -4.28 -13.08 -18.85
C LEU A 108 -5.01 -11.85 -18.30
N LEU A 109 -4.80 -10.69 -18.91
CA LEU A 109 -5.52 -9.47 -18.58
C LEU A 109 -7.03 -9.61 -18.84
N GLU A 110 -7.41 -10.12 -20.02
CA GLU A 110 -8.82 -10.34 -20.35
C GLU A 110 -9.46 -11.40 -19.46
N GLN A 111 -8.73 -12.46 -19.09
CA GLN A 111 -9.22 -13.44 -18.11
C GLN A 111 -9.50 -12.78 -16.75
N ALA A 112 -8.60 -11.91 -16.28
CA ALA A 112 -8.79 -11.19 -15.03
C ALA A 112 -9.99 -10.25 -15.08
N TYR A 113 -10.17 -9.50 -16.17
CA TYR A 113 -11.31 -8.59 -16.34
C TYR A 113 -12.62 -9.34 -16.57
N GLY A 114 -12.60 -10.46 -17.28
CA GLY A 114 -13.76 -11.35 -17.43
C GLY A 114 -14.25 -11.88 -16.08
N TYR A 115 -13.33 -12.32 -15.20
CA TYR A 115 -13.65 -12.70 -13.83
C TYR A 115 -14.28 -11.55 -13.04
N VAL A 116 -13.71 -10.34 -13.12
CA VAL A 116 -14.27 -9.18 -12.42
C VAL A 116 -15.70 -8.89 -12.90
N ARG A 117 -15.94 -8.90 -14.22
CA ARG A 117 -17.26 -8.64 -14.79
C ARG A 117 -18.30 -9.68 -14.41
N ALA A 118 -17.91 -10.96 -14.35
CA ALA A 118 -18.84 -12.06 -14.14
C ALA A 118 -19.03 -12.38 -12.65
N ASP A 119 -17.93 -12.62 -11.93
CA ASP A 119 -17.94 -13.16 -10.58
C ASP A 119 -18.02 -12.06 -9.50
N LEU A 120 -17.66 -10.82 -9.83
CA LEU A 120 -17.72 -9.67 -8.90
C LEU A 120 -18.79 -8.65 -9.28
N ALA A 121 -19.73 -9.00 -10.17
CA ALA A 121 -20.78 -8.10 -10.68
C ALA A 121 -21.63 -7.47 -9.55
N ASN A 122 -21.76 -8.15 -8.41
CA ASN A 122 -22.46 -7.67 -7.23
C ASN A 122 -21.79 -6.46 -6.56
N GLU A 123 -20.51 -6.20 -6.84
CA GLU A 123 -19.77 -5.04 -6.35
C GLU A 123 -19.93 -3.81 -7.26
N TRP A 124 -20.56 -3.96 -8.43
CA TRP A 124 -20.81 -2.85 -9.33
C TRP A 124 -21.88 -1.91 -8.77
N LYS A 125 -21.49 -0.67 -8.48
CA LYS A 125 -22.37 0.42 -8.09
C LYS A 125 -22.90 1.16 -9.33
N SER A 126 -24.21 1.44 -9.39
CA SER A 126 -24.81 2.17 -10.52
C SER A 126 -24.26 3.59 -10.72
N SER A 127 -23.53 4.13 -9.75
CA SER A 127 -22.88 5.43 -9.78
C SER A 127 -21.49 5.43 -10.45
N GLN A 128 -20.94 4.26 -10.82
CA GLN A 128 -19.59 4.15 -11.39
C GLN A 128 -19.62 3.56 -12.81
N THR A 129 -18.67 3.95 -13.65
CA THR A 129 -18.47 3.36 -14.98
C THR A 129 -17.93 1.94 -14.89
N GLU A 130 -17.96 1.19 -15.98
CA GLU A 130 -17.38 -0.16 -16.02
C GLU A 130 -15.86 -0.12 -15.73
N GLU A 131 -15.16 0.88 -16.25
CA GLU A 131 -13.72 1.06 -16.03
C GLU A 131 -13.40 1.30 -14.55
N GLN A 132 -14.19 2.14 -13.86
CA GLN A 132 -14.05 2.38 -12.43
C GLN A 132 -14.33 1.10 -11.61
N PHE A 133 -15.34 0.34 -12.02
CA PHE A 133 -15.66 -0.95 -11.40
C PHE A 133 -14.53 -1.96 -11.56
N ILE A 134 -14.02 -2.13 -12.79
CA ILE A 134 -12.91 -3.04 -13.08
C ILE A 134 -11.68 -2.62 -12.28
N TYR A 135 -11.33 -1.34 -12.28
CA TYR A 135 -10.15 -0.83 -11.58
C TYR A 135 -10.19 -1.11 -10.07
N SER A 136 -11.32 -0.83 -9.42
CA SER A 136 -11.46 -1.02 -7.97
C SER A 136 -11.46 -2.50 -7.55
N SER A 137 -11.97 -3.37 -8.42
CA SER A 137 -12.19 -4.79 -8.10
C SER A 137 -11.06 -5.72 -8.58
N ARG A 138 -10.25 -5.31 -9.58
CA ARG A 138 -9.25 -6.18 -10.22
C ARG A 138 -8.23 -6.79 -9.27
N LYS A 139 -7.95 -6.18 -8.11
CA LYS A 139 -7.07 -6.76 -7.08
C LYS A 139 -7.51 -8.16 -6.64
N LYS A 140 -8.81 -8.43 -6.65
CA LYS A 140 -9.39 -9.74 -6.30
C LYS A 140 -9.10 -10.82 -7.36
N ALA A 141 -8.73 -10.44 -8.58
CA ALA A 141 -8.30 -11.39 -9.61
C ALA A 141 -6.91 -12.00 -9.31
N VAL A 142 -6.05 -11.31 -8.54
CA VAL A 142 -4.68 -11.78 -8.27
C VAL A 142 -4.68 -13.16 -7.61
N GLY A 143 -5.54 -13.37 -6.60
CA GLY A 143 -5.67 -14.68 -5.93
C GLY A 143 -6.12 -15.77 -6.90
N ARG A 144 -7.18 -15.48 -7.66
CA ARG A 144 -7.81 -16.41 -8.61
C ARG A 144 -6.88 -16.89 -9.73
N PHE A 145 -6.00 -16.01 -10.21
CA PHE A 145 -5.09 -16.27 -11.33
C PHE A 145 -3.62 -16.41 -10.94
N LYS A 146 -3.30 -16.46 -9.64
CA LYS A 146 -1.93 -16.52 -9.12
C LYS A 146 -1.05 -17.56 -9.83
N LYS A 147 -1.56 -18.78 -10.04
CA LYS A 147 -0.82 -19.85 -10.74
C LYS A 147 -0.50 -19.50 -12.19
N ALA A 148 -1.46 -18.92 -12.91
CA ALA A 148 -1.26 -18.53 -14.30
C ALA A 148 -0.26 -17.37 -14.41
N TRP A 149 -0.37 -16.39 -13.52
CA TRP A 149 0.54 -15.23 -13.49
C TRP A 149 1.97 -15.64 -13.10
N TRP A 150 2.16 -16.53 -12.13
CA TRP A 150 3.47 -17.11 -11.83
C TRP A 150 3.98 -18.11 -12.87
N GLY A 151 3.11 -18.57 -13.76
CA GLY A 151 3.44 -19.46 -14.87
C GLY A 151 3.69 -18.75 -16.19
N MET A 152 3.73 -17.41 -16.21
CA MET A 152 4.04 -16.63 -17.41
C MET A 152 5.43 -16.95 -17.96
N ASP A 153 5.66 -16.65 -19.24
CA ASP A 153 6.97 -16.75 -19.87
C ASP A 153 8.02 -15.93 -19.09
N VAL A 154 9.24 -16.48 -19.00
CA VAL A 154 10.32 -15.91 -18.18
C VAL A 154 10.67 -14.49 -18.63
N GLU A 155 10.64 -14.23 -19.93
CA GLU A 155 10.88 -12.91 -20.52
C GLU A 155 9.85 -11.90 -20.02
N LYS A 156 8.58 -12.30 -19.92
CA LYS A 156 7.51 -11.44 -19.43
C LYS A 156 7.60 -11.22 -17.91
N GLN A 157 7.97 -12.26 -17.16
CA GLN A 157 8.23 -12.12 -15.73
C GLN A 157 9.39 -11.14 -15.48
N GLN A 158 10.44 -11.20 -16.29
CA GLN A 158 11.59 -10.29 -16.19
C GLN A 158 11.20 -8.84 -16.51
N GLU A 159 10.40 -8.60 -17.56
CA GLU A 159 9.91 -7.27 -17.91
C GLU A 159 9.11 -6.61 -16.76
N ILE A 160 8.21 -7.38 -16.12
CA ILE A 160 7.47 -6.91 -14.95
C ILE A 160 8.41 -6.66 -13.76
N ALA A 161 9.37 -7.56 -13.53
CA ALA A 161 10.34 -7.43 -12.44
C ALA A 161 11.21 -6.18 -12.61
N ASP A 162 11.67 -5.88 -13.82
CA ASP A 162 12.48 -4.70 -14.14
C ASP A 162 11.68 -3.41 -13.92
N ALA A 163 10.42 -3.36 -14.35
CA ALA A 163 9.55 -2.21 -14.14
C ALA A 163 9.28 -1.97 -12.64
N LEU A 164 9.01 -3.04 -11.88
CA LEU A 164 8.87 -2.96 -10.42
C LEU A 164 10.16 -2.51 -9.75
N GLN A 165 11.31 -3.06 -10.14
CA GLN A 165 12.62 -2.69 -9.60
C GLN A 165 12.89 -1.20 -9.82
N ALA A 166 12.69 -0.68 -11.04
CA ALA A 166 12.87 0.73 -11.34
C ALA A 166 11.98 1.62 -10.44
N GLN A 167 10.73 1.21 -10.21
CA GLN A 167 9.83 1.93 -9.31
C GLN A 167 10.30 1.88 -7.84
N PHE A 168 10.80 0.73 -7.36
CA PHE A 168 11.34 0.62 -6.01
C PHE A 168 12.60 1.46 -5.83
N GLU A 169 13.54 1.42 -6.77
CA GLU A 169 14.77 2.22 -6.72
C GLU A 169 14.47 3.71 -6.69
N PHE A 170 13.54 4.16 -7.54
CA PHE A 170 13.05 5.54 -7.53
C PHE A 170 12.48 5.93 -6.16
N LEU A 171 11.61 5.10 -5.59
CA LEU A 171 11.02 5.36 -4.27
C LEU A 171 12.10 5.35 -3.17
N PHE A 172 13.09 4.47 -3.26
CA PHE A 172 14.17 4.43 -2.29
C PHE A 172 15.04 5.69 -2.31
N ASP A 173 15.26 6.27 -3.48
CA ASP A 173 15.88 7.59 -3.61
C ASP A 173 15.02 8.68 -2.95
N GLN A 174 13.74 8.77 -3.34
CA GLN A 174 12.85 9.81 -2.83
C GLN A 174 12.67 9.72 -1.31
N LEU A 175 12.57 8.52 -0.74
CA LEU A 175 12.32 8.31 0.68
C LEU A 175 13.60 8.37 1.53
N ASN A 176 14.75 8.68 0.92
CA ASN A 176 16.02 8.82 1.61
C ASN A 176 16.41 7.56 2.43
N VAL A 177 16.15 6.37 1.87
CA VAL A 177 16.47 5.08 2.54
C VAL A 177 17.80 4.50 2.11
N LYS A 178 18.43 5.03 1.05
CA LYS A 178 19.75 4.58 0.59
C LYS A 178 20.81 4.80 1.68
N GLU A 179 21.80 3.91 1.73
CA GLU A 179 22.90 3.95 2.71
C GLU A 179 22.50 3.89 4.20
N THR A 180 21.26 3.49 4.53
CA THR A 180 20.80 3.40 5.93
C THR A 180 21.08 2.06 6.60
N LEU A 181 21.58 1.05 5.86
CA LEU A 181 21.75 -0.32 6.37
C LEU A 181 22.62 -0.40 7.64
N ALA A 182 23.69 0.40 7.71
CA ALA A 182 24.57 0.43 8.88
C ALA A 182 23.85 0.99 10.13
N VAL A 183 23.01 2.01 9.93
CA VAL A 183 22.19 2.63 11.00
C VAL A 183 21.12 1.64 11.49
N VAL A 184 20.43 0.97 10.57
CA VAL A 184 19.45 -0.06 10.93
C VAL A 184 20.13 -1.17 11.75
N ARG A 185 21.28 -1.67 11.31
CA ARG A 185 22.02 -2.72 12.03
C ARG A 185 22.52 -2.31 13.41
N SER A 186 22.78 -1.01 13.65
CA SER A 186 23.22 -0.54 14.97
C SER A 186 22.07 -0.28 15.94
N LEU A 187 20.87 0.01 15.43
CA LEU A 187 19.70 0.38 16.24
C LEU A 187 18.69 -0.77 16.43
N THR A 188 18.73 -1.80 15.59
CA THR A 188 17.79 -2.93 15.69
C THR A 188 18.46 -4.29 15.46
N THR A 189 17.83 -5.34 15.98
CA THR A 189 18.21 -6.72 15.69
C THR A 189 17.31 -7.26 14.59
N MET A 190 17.88 -7.53 13.42
CA MET A 190 17.14 -8.14 12.31
C MET A 190 16.89 -9.62 12.61
N VAL A 191 15.63 -10.01 12.78
CA VAL A 191 15.22 -11.40 12.95
C VAL A 191 15.03 -12.03 11.57
N GLN A 192 15.77 -13.11 11.28
CA GLN A 192 15.51 -13.91 10.09
C GLN A 192 14.25 -14.75 10.31
N ILE A 193 13.19 -14.47 9.54
CA ILE A 193 11.97 -15.26 9.53
C ILE A 193 12.05 -16.22 8.34
N HIS A 194 12.30 -17.50 8.62
CA HIS A 194 12.20 -18.54 7.60
C HIS A 194 10.75 -18.95 7.44
N LYS A 195 10.16 -18.71 6.26
CA LYS A 195 8.91 -19.34 5.86
C LYS A 195 9.24 -20.59 5.06
N GLU A 196 8.69 -21.72 5.45
CA GLU A 196 8.80 -22.94 4.64
C GLU A 196 8.15 -22.70 3.27
N ARG A 197 8.80 -23.19 2.21
CA ARG A 197 8.22 -23.13 0.87
C ARG A 197 6.95 -24.00 0.86
N PRO A 198 5.78 -23.45 0.47
CA PRO A 198 4.57 -24.27 0.37
C PRO A 198 4.79 -25.40 -0.65
N LEU A 199 4.65 -26.65 -0.22
CA LEU A 199 4.76 -27.84 -1.07
C LEU A 199 3.43 -28.21 -1.75
N ALA A 200 2.32 -27.68 -1.23
CA ALA A 200 0.98 -27.85 -1.78
C ALA A 200 0.16 -26.56 -1.57
N ALA A 201 -0.90 -26.39 -2.35
CA ALA A 201 -1.92 -25.39 -2.04
C ALA A 201 -2.61 -25.80 -0.75
N VAL A 202 -2.52 -24.96 0.28
CA VAL A 202 -3.34 -25.09 1.48
C VAL A 202 -4.78 -24.75 1.08
N ALA A 203 -5.77 -25.43 1.68
CA ALA A 203 -7.17 -25.03 1.52
C ALA A 203 -7.29 -23.52 1.84
N GLU A 204 -8.18 -22.81 1.14
CA GLU A 204 -8.49 -21.41 1.47
C GLU A 204 -8.74 -21.34 2.97
N ALA A 205 -7.79 -20.77 3.70
CA ALA A 205 -8.07 -20.27 5.03
C ALA A 205 -9.12 -19.16 4.83
N GLU A 206 -10.05 -19.03 5.77
CA GLU A 206 -10.86 -17.81 5.84
C GLU A 206 -9.86 -16.64 5.77
N ALA A 207 -9.92 -15.88 4.69
CA ALA A 207 -9.12 -14.68 4.58
C ALA A 207 -9.48 -13.83 5.79
N GLU A 208 -8.48 -13.28 6.49
CA GLU A 208 -8.76 -12.28 7.51
C GLU A 208 -9.66 -11.22 6.87
N ASP A 209 -10.78 -10.93 7.52
CA ASP A 209 -11.73 -9.95 7.03
C ASP A 209 -11.07 -8.57 7.10
N VAL A 210 -10.50 -8.17 5.97
CA VAL A 210 -9.89 -6.86 5.77
C VAL A 210 -10.83 -5.92 5.03
N SER A 211 -12.13 -6.23 4.94
CA SER A 211 -13.11 -5.34 4.29
C SER A 211 -13.13 -3.96 4.93
N ASP A 212 -12.84 -3.88 6.23
CA ASP A 212 -12.81 -2.63 7.00
C ASP A 212 -11.49 -1.86 6.86
N LEU A 213 -10.49 -2.41 6.16
CA LEU A 213 -9.23 -1.74 5.81
C LEU A 213 -9.26 -1.14 4.39
N ASP A 214 -10.26 -1.52 3.60
CA ASP A 214 -10.60 -0.87 2.34
C ASP A 214 -11.51 0.32 2.68
N ASP A 215 -10.97 1.54 2.73
CA ASP A 215 -11.73 2.78 3.04
C ASP A 215 -13.17 2.82 2.49
#